data_AF-A0A951LN62-F1
#
_entry.id   AF-A0A951LN62-F1
#
_cell.length_a   1.000
_cell.length_b   1.000
_cell.length_c   1.000
_cell.angle_alpha   90.00
_cell.angle_beta   90.00
_cell.angle_gamma   90.00
#
_symmetry.space_group_name_H-M   'P 1'
#
loop_
_entity.id
_entity.type
_entity.pdbx_description
1 polymer ?
#
loop_
_entity_poly.entity_id
_entity_poly.type
_entity_poly.pdbx_seq_one_letter_code
_entity_poly.pdbx_strand_id
1 'polypeptide(L)'
;MVWTAVELIAGVVLAVMTLRDVFDTVIVPGGSRATLHVARRLSSLLLPVWKGLRGRGRGLSTMFAPLVLVASFAAWMMLLGLAFGLLALAAGNSFRPRLHSFGDAIFAAGSALVTVGESNSVIAGPGRWVILAAGFCGLAVMTMAVTYLLEVQSSIARRDAGIFKLRTSAGDPPSAVALLEKYGRIDASEELPRVLRDGRDWCATVRQSHSSHPSLIYFRSTGTGSGWPAALGALLDLALIVERWLDRPDLRGLAILLREDGWRMAEELGRTVGLRPHACPPSAEAAATVAHRLRAAGYLPREGFDAAAFALEREAHSAWVRALARHLGRDEAPLLPAD
;
A
#
# COMPACT_ATOMS: atom_id res chain seq x y z
N MET A 1 31.46 -32.96 14.72
CA MET A 1 31.22 -32.02 15.83
C MET A 1 31.25 -30.57 15.38
N VAL A 2 32.30 -30.09 14.68
CA VAL A 2 32.33 -28.70 14.18
C VAL A 2 31.21 -28.42 13.17
N TRP A 3 31.07 -29.27 12.14
CA TRP A 3 30.01 -29.11 11.12
C TRP A 3 28.59 -29.12 11.70
N THR A 4 28.30 -30.04 12.61
CA THR A 4 27.01 -30.13 13.32
C THR A 4 26.71 -28.88 14.17
N ALA A 5 27.73 -28.26 14.77
CA ALA A 5 27.55 -27.02 15.51
C ALA A 5 27.28 -25.84 14.59
N VAL A 6 27.97 -25.78 13.44
CA VAL A 6 27.72 -24.76 12.40
C VAL A 6 26.31 -24.87 11.84
N GLU A 7 25.86 -26.08 11.50
CA GLU A 7 24.49 -26.36 11.02
C GLU A 7 23.42 -25.93 12.04
N LEU A 8 23.63 -26.26 13.32
CA LEU A 8 22.72 -25.88 14.40
C LEU A 8 22.61 -24.35 14.52
N ILE A 9 23.75 -23.66 14.61
CA ILE A 9 23.78 -22.21 14.78
C ILE A 9 23.18 -21.53 13.55
N ALA A 10 23.55 -21.95 12.34
CA ALA A 10 23.01 -21.41 11.10
C ALA A 10 21.50 -21.61 11.00
N GLY A 11 21.00 -22.80 11.36
CA GLY A 11 19.57 -23.09 11.38
C GLY A 11 18.80 -22.23 12.38
N VAL A 12 19.31 -22.07 13.62
CA VAL A 12 18.67 -21.22 14.65
C VAL A 12 18.64 -19.76 14.19
N VAL A 13 19.77 -19.23 13.73
CA VAL A 13 19.88 -17.83 13.28
C VAL A 13 18.92 -17.59 12.12
N LEU A 14 18.90 -18.47 11.12
CA LEU A 14 18.01 -18.33 9.97
C LEU A 14 16.52 -18.41 10.36
N ALA A 15 16.16 -19.33 11.26
CA ALA A 15 14.78 -19.45 11.76
C ALA A 15 14.34 -18.17 12.49
N VAL A 16 15.17 -17.66 13.41
CA VAL A 16 14.88 -16.44 14.18
C VAL A 16 14.78 -15.22 13.27
N MET A 17 15.71 -15.05 12.32
CA MET A 17 15.66 -13.95 11.35
C MET A 17 14.40 -14.00 10.50
N THR A 18 14.01 -15.21 10.04
CA THR A 18 12.82 -15.40 9.20
C THR A 18 11.54 -15.14 9.98
N LEU A 19 11.40 -15.70 11.19
CA LEU A 19 10.24 -15.46 12.05
C LEU A 19 10.10 -13.99 12.43
N ARG A 20 11.22 -13.31 12.73
CA ARG A 20 11.22 -11.88 13.00
C ARG A 20 10.78 -11.09 11.77
N ASP A 21 11.23 -11.45 10.58
CA ASP A 21 10.84 -10.77 9.34
C ASP A 21 9.34 -10.90 9.05
N VAL A 22 8.77 -12.09 9.25
CA VAL A 22 7.33 -12.35 9.15
C VAL A 22 6.56 -11.53 10.19
N PHE A 23 6.98 -11.58 11.46
CA PHE A 23 6.35 -10.83 12.55
C PHE A 23 6.36 -9.32 12.32
N ASP A 24 7.51 -8.77 11.96
CA ASP A 24 7.68 -7.33 11.70
C ASP A 24 6.92 -6.87 10.45
N THR A 25 6.59 -7.77 9.51
CA THR A 25 5.84 -7.43 8.29
C THR A 25 4.34 -7.56 8.46
N VAL A 26 3.88 -8.56 9.23
CA VAL A 26 2.45 -8.88 9.37
C VAL A 26 1.82 -8.26 10.61
N ILE A 27 2.54 -8.20 11.74
CA ILE A 27 1.96 -7.81 13.04
C ILE A 27 2.34 -6.38 13.42
N VAL A 28 3.57 -5.95 13.13
CA VAL A 28 4.07 -4.65 13.61
C VAL A 28 3.62 -3.53 12.66
N PRO A 29 2.76 -2.59 13.11
CA PRO A 29 2.37 -1.45 12.28
C PRO A 29 3.53 -0.47 12.14
N GLY A 30 3.86 -0.10 10.89
CA GLY A 30 4.77 0.99 10.55
C GLY A 30 5.98 0.57 9.70
N GLY A 31 6.91 1.51 9.48
CA GLY A 31 8.12 1.28 8.71
C GLY A 31 8.91 0.06 9.20
N SER A 32 8.78 -1.05 8.48
CA SER A 32 9.36 -2.35 8.82
C SER A 32 10.82 -2.24 9.27
N ARG A 33 11.06 -2.53 10.56
CA ARG A 33 12.38 -2.78 11.16
C ARG A 33 12.84 -4.23 10.94
N ALA A 34 12.19 -4.93 10.00
CA ALA A 34 12.49 -6.31 9.69
C ALA A 34 13.95 -6.45 9.22
N THR A 35 14.57 -7.57 9.55
CA THR A 35 16.02 -7.75 9.31
C THR A 35 16.34 -8.22 7.90
N LEU A 36 15.41 -8.93 7.25
CA LEU A 36 15.60 -9.47 5.90
C LEU A 36 14.88 -8.62 4.84
N HIS A 37 13.87 -7.84 5.24
CA HIS A 37 13.03 -7.00 4.39
C HIS A 37 12.52 -7.76 3.15
N VAL A 38 12.10 -9.02 3.29
CA VAL A 38 11.81 -9.92 2.16
C VAL A 38 10.80 -9.30 1.20
N ALA A 39 9.69 -8.77 1.70
CA ALA A 39 8.66 -8.12 0.88
C ALA A 39 9.18 -6.86 0.16
N ARG A 40 10.05 -6.06 0.81
CA ARG A 40 10.65 -4.85 0.21
C ARG A 40 11.69 -5.20 -0.83
N ARG A 41 12.54 -6.21 -0.58
CA ARG A 41 13.54 -6.71 -1.54
C ARG A 41 12.84 -7.29 -2.75
N LEU A 42 11.86 -8.16 -2.54
CA LEU A 42 11.10 -8.78 -3.62
C LEU A 42 10.36 -7.75 -4.47
N SER A 43 9.71 -6.76 -3.85
CA SER A 43 9.11 -5.65 -4.60
C SER A 43 10.15 -4.82 -5.34
N SER A 44 11.30 -4.48 -4.73
CA SER A 44 12.36 -3.72 -5.40
C SER A 44 13.00 -4.46 -6.58
N LEU A 45 13.09 -5.80 -6.52
CA LEU A 45 13.63 -6.64 -7.58
C LEU A 45 12.61 -6.89 -8.70
N LEU A 46 11.35 -7.16 -8.35
CA LEU A 46 10.32 -7.47 -9.34
C LEU A 46 9.76 -6.22 -10.02
N LEU A 47 9.76 -5.06 -9.36
CA LEU A 47 9.24 -3.81 -9.92
C LEU A 47 9.89 -3.40 -11.25
N PRO A 48 11.24 -3.35 -11.41
CA PRO A 48 11.86 -3.00 -12.68
C PRO A 48 11.61 -4.05 -13.77
N VAL A 49 11.64 -5.34 -13.40
CA VAL A 49 11.35 -6.45 -14.33
C VAL A 49 9.93 -6.33 -14.89
N TRP A 50 8.95 -6.05 -14.02
CA TRP A 50 7.57 -5.91 -14.44
C TRP A 50 7.32 -4.66 -15.28
N LYS A 51 7.96 -3.54 -14.93
CA LYS A 51 7.92 -2.30 -15.73
C LYS A 51 8.57 -2.51 -17.11
N GLY A 52 9.63 -3.32 -17.20
CA GLY A 52 10.27 -3.70 -18.45
C GLY A 52 9.39 -4.58 -19.35
N LEU A 53 8.80 -5.64 -18.77
CA LEU A 53 7.96 -6.61 -19.49
C LEU A 53 6.69 -5.98 -20.09
N ARG A 54 6.10 -4.99 -19.42
CA ARG A 54 4.90 -4.30 -19.93
C ARG A 54 5.18 -3.19 -20.95
N GLY A 55 6.44 -2.80 -21.11
CA GLY A 55 6.84 -1.66 -21.94
C GLY A 55 6.61 -0.31 -21.25
N ARG A 56 7.39 0.70 -21.65
CA ARG A 56 7.26 2.08 -21.17
C ARG A 56 5.83 2.58 -21.45
N GLY A 57 5.10 2.96 -20.40
CA GLY A 57 3.77 3.60 -20.50
C GLY A 57 2.57 2.76 -20.06
N ARG A 58 2.67 1.43 -19.91
CA ARG A 58 1.51 0.56 -19.57
C ARG A 58 1.25 0.37 -18.06
N GLY A 59 1.95 1.11 -17.21
CA GLY A 59 1.79 1.10 -15.75
C GLY A 59 2.00 -0.27 -15.07
N LEU A 60 1.77 -0.33 -13.75
CA LEU A 60 1.89 -1.57 -12.97
C LEU A 60 0.74 -2.55 -13.22
N SER A 61 1.00 -3.85 -13.24
CA SER A 61 -0.07 -4.86 -13.31
C SER A 61 -0.92 -4.90 -12.04
N THR A 62 -2.22 -5.17 -12.18
CA THR A 62 -3.10 -5.47 -11.03
C THR A 62 -2.61 -6.70 -10.25
N MET A 63 -1.96 -7.64 -10.94
CA MET A 63 -1.40 -8.85 -10.32
C MET A 63 -0.07 -8.64 -9.59
N PHE A 64 0.55 -7.46 -9.70
CA PHE A 64 1.89 -7.22 -9.14
C PHE A 64 1.89 -7.40 -7.61
N ALA A 65 1.06 -6.63 -6.89
CA ALA A 65 1.06 -6.64 -5.44
C ALA A 65 0.56 -7.98 -4.84
N PRO A 66 -0.53 -8.60 -5.35
CA PRO A 66 -0.92 -9.94 -4.91
C PRO A 66 0.17 -11.00 -5.14
N LEU A 67 0.88 -10.96 -6.28
CA LEU A 67 1.95 -11.93 -6.55
C LEU A 67 3.14 -11.71 -5.60
N VAL A 68 3.55 -10.46 -5.38
CA VAL A 68 4.61 -10.13 -4.41
C VAL A 68 4.24 -10.63 -3.02
N LEU A 69 2.97 -10.49 -2.61
CA LEU A 69 2.50 -10.97 -1.33
C LEU A 69 2.62 -12.49 -1.20
N VAL A 70 2.06 -13.24 -2.16
CA VAL A 70 2.13 -14.72 -2.19
C VAL A 70 3.57 -15.20 -2.26
N ALA A 71 4.40 -14.58 -3.10
CA ALA A 71 5.80 -14.94 -3.24
C ALA A 71 6.62 -14.60 -1.98
N SER A 72 6.24 -13.58 -1.20
CA SER A 72 6.86 -13.30 0.11
C SER A 72 6.56 -14.44 1.10
N PHE A 73 5.31 -14.91 1.17
CA PHE A 73 4.95 -16.07 1.99
C PHE A 73 5.68 -17.34 1.56
N ALA A 74 5.74 -17.62 0.26
CA ALA A 74 6.48 -18.77 -0.26
C ALA A 74 7.97 -18.68 0.11
N ALA A 75 8.58 -17.49 -0.02
CA ALA A 75 9.98 -17.28 0.36
C ALA A 75 10.22 -17.52 1.85
N TRP A 76 9.36 -17.01 2.75
CA TRP A 76 9.47 -17.28 4.18
C TRP A 76 9.32 -18.76 4.51
N MET A 77 8.39 -19.47 3.86
CA MET A 77 8.23 -20.92 4.04
C MET A 77 9.47 -21.70 3.55
N MET A 78 10.07 -21.29 2.43
CA MET A 78 11.32 -21.89 1.94
C MET A 78 12.49 -21.62 2.89
N LEU A 79 12.61 -20.41 3.43
CA LEU A 79 13.64 -20.04 4.40
C LEU A 79 13.49 -20.80 5.72
N LEU A 80 12.25 -20.97 6.22
CA LEU A 80 11.98 -21.82 7.37
C LEU A 80 12.25 -23.29 7.08
N GLY A 81 11.89 -23.80 5.90
CA GLY A 81 12.20 -25.16 5.48
C GLY A 81 13.71 -25.42 5.45
N LEU A 82 14.49 -24.46 4.94
CA LEU A 82 15.94 -24.50 4.97
C LEU A 82 16.48 -24.44 6.41
N ALA A 83 15.96 -23.53 7.24
CA ALA A 83 16.39 -23.36 8.63
C ALA A 83 16.16 -24.64 9.45
N PHE A 84 14.93 -25.18 9.42
CA PHE A 84 14.60 -26.42 10.13
C PHE A 84 15.25 -27.65 9.50
N GLY A 85 15.52 -27.65 8.18
CA GLY A 85 16.34 -28.67 7.52
C GLY A 85 17.77 -28.73 8.07
N LEU A 86 18.41 -27.57 8.28
CA LEU A 86 19.72 -27.49 8.93
C LEU A 86 19.67 -27.97 10.39
N LEU A 87 18.61 -27.63 11.13
CA LEU A 87 18.41 -28.13 12.49
C LEU A 87 18.19 -29.64 12.53
N ALA A 88 17.46 -30.20 11.56
CA ALA A 88 17.23 -31.63 11.43
C ALA A 88 18.53 -32.39 11.07
N LEU A 89 19.39 -31.82 10.20
CA LEU A 89 20.72 -32.35 9.93
C LEU A 89 21.63 -32.36 11.16
N ALA A 90 21.66 -31.25 11.90
CA ALA A 90 22.42 -31.16 13.15
C ALA A 90 21.94 -32.20 14.17
N ALA A 91 20.63 -32.48 14.19
CA ALA A 91 19.99 -33.53 14.97
C ALA A 91 19.98 -34.90 14.27
N GLY A 92 20.76 -35.14 13.21
CA GLY A 92 20.63 -36.33 12.35
C GLY A 92 20.73 -37.67 13.10
N ASN A 93 21.46 -37.73 14.22
CA ASN A 93 21.55 -38.89 15.12
C ASN A 93 20.21 -39.31 15.76
N SER A 94 19.24 -38.40 15.80
CA SER A 94 17.89 -38.59 16.31
C SER A 94 16.96 -39.31 15.34
N PHE A 95 17.38 -39.53 14.09
CA PHE A 95 16.57 -40.14 13.04
C PHE A 95 17.05 -41.56 12.75
N ARG A 96 16.11 -42.49 12.53
CA ARG A 96 16.39 -43.87 12.14
C ARG A 96 15.63 -44.21 10.85
N PRO A 97 16.31 -44.45 9.71
CA PRO A 97 17.76 -44.35 9.50
C PRO A 97 18.30 -42.92 9.70
N ARG A 98 19.61 -42.80 9.94
CA ARG A 98 20.26 -41.52 10.20
C ARG A 98 20.17 -40.60 8.98
N LEU A 99 19.73 -39.36 9.19
CA LEU A 99 19.72 -38.34 8.14
C LEU A 99 21.16 -37.93 7.83
N HIS A 100 21.64 -38.30 6.63
CA HIS A 100 22.93 -37.85 6.09
C HIS A 100 22.76 -36.91 4.89
N SER A 101 21.60 -36.96 4.22
CA SER A 101 21.31 -36.13 3.06
C SER A 101 20.62 -34.84 3.47
N PHE A 102 21.10 -33.72 2.95
CA PHE A 102 20.46 -32.41 3.08
C PHE A 102 19.05 -32.41 2.49
N GLY A 103 18.83 -33.14 1.39
CA GLY A 103 17.51 -33.27 0.76
C GLY A 103 16.49 -33.94 1.68
N ASP A 104 16.88 -35.04 2.33
CA ASP A 104 15.99 -35.80 3.23
C ASP A 104 15.65 -34.99 4.49
N ALA A 105 16.61 -34.20 4.99
CA ALA A 105 16.39 -33.35 6.15
C ALA A 105 15.46 -32.16 5.84
N ILE A 106 15.61 -31.53 4.67
CA ILE A 106 14.67 -30.51 4.19
C ILE A 106 13.30 -31.13 3.94
N PHE A 107 13.22 -32.33 3.37
CA PHE A 107 11.95 -33.00 3.14
C PHE A 107 11.23 -33.31 4.46
N ALA A 108 11.93 -33.87 5.46
CA ALA A 108 11.36 -34.15 6.77
C ALA A 108 10.90 -32.88 7.50
N ALA A 109 11.74 -31.84 7.54
CA ALA A 109 11.42 -30.57 8.17
C ALA A 109 10.31 -29.81 7.43
N GLY A 110 10.37 -29.77 6.10
CA GLY A 110 9.40 -29.11 5.23
C GLY A 110 8.04 -29.79 5.25
N SER A 111 8.00 -31.13 5.25
CA SER A 111 6.78 -31.92 5.42
C SER A 111 6.09 -31.60 6.75
N ALA A 112 6.86 -31.48 7.84
CA ALA A 112 6.32 -31.06 9.12
C ALA A 112 5.84 -29.60 9.11
N LEU A 113 6.62 -28.68 8.52
CA LEU A 113 6.30 -27.25 8.37
C LEU A 113 4.98 -27.04 7.61
N VAL A 114 4.71 -27.85 6.59
CA VAL A 114 3.46 -27.82 5.81
C VAL A 114 2.37 -28.70 6.46
N THR A 115 2.61 -29.23 7.66
CA THR A 115 1.68 -30.07 8.47
C THR A 115 1.33 -31.43 7.86
N VAL A 116 2.08 -31.89 6.86
CA VAL A 116 1.94 -33.24 6.28
C VAL A 116 2.51 -34.28 7.25
N GLY A 117 3.67 -34.00 7.84
CA GLY A 117 4.29 -34.87 8.86
C GLY A 117 4.82 -36.20 8.35
N GLU A 118 4.87 -36.41 7.03
CA GLU A 118 5.49 -37.56 6.39
C GLU A 118 7.02 -37.47 6.52
N SER A 119 7.64 -38.55 6.99
CA SER A 119 9.09 -38.70 6.96
C SER A 119 9.46 -40.17 6.80
N ASN A 120 10.50 -40.44 6.01
CA ASN A 120 11.02 -41.79 5.79
C ASN A 120 11.85 -42.32 6.99
N SER A 121 11.69 -41.74 8.18
CA SER A 121 12.55 -42.00 9.33
C SER A 121 11.78 -41.94 10.64
N VAL A 122 12.08 -42.87 11.55
CA VAL A 122 11.57 -42.85 12.92
C VAL A 122 12.37 -41.84 13.74
N ILE A 123 11.68 -40.90 14.37
CA ILE A 123 12.29 -39.78 15.10
C ILE A 123 12.32 -40.08 16.62
N ALA A 124 13.49 -39.96 17.24
CA ALA A 124 13.70 -40.17 18.67
C ALA A 124 14.59 -39.08 19.28
N GLY A 125 14.45 -38.80 20.57
CA GLY A 125 15.29 -37.78 21.25
C GLY A 125 15.04 -36.35 20.74
N PRO A 126 16.07 -35.48 20.68
CA PRO A 126 15.90 -34.05 20.44
C PRO A 126 15.32 -33.70 19.06
N GLY A 127 15.48 -34.56 18.05
CA GLY A 127 14.88 -34.37 16.72
C GLY A 127 13.34 -34.24 16.75
N ARG A 128 12.66 -34.81 17.74
CA ARG A 128 11.20 -34.66 17.91
C ARG A 128 10.78 -33.21 18.15
N TRP A 129 11.56 -32.49 18.95
CA TRP A 129 11.28 -31.09 19.27
C TRP A 129 11.55 -30.17 18.07
N VAL A 130 12.56 -30.49 17.25
CA VAL A 130 12.83 -29.76 16.00
C VAL A 130 11.67 -29.88 15.03
N ILE A 131 11.16 -31.10 14.83
CA ILE A 131 10.04 -31.37 13.92
C ILE A 131 8.73 -30.81 14.45
N LEU A 132 8.48 -30.90 15.77
CA LEU A 132 7.33 -30.26 16.41
C LEU A 132 7.37 -28.73 16.27
N ALA A 133 8.54 -28.12 16.51
CA ALA A 133 8.73 -26.69 16.35
C ALA A 133 8.56 -26.26 14.88
N ALA A 134 9.06 -27.05 13.92
CA ALA A 134 8.84 -26.81 12.50
C ALA A 134 7.34 -26.78 12.19
N GLY A 135 6.58 -27.80 12.61
CA GLY A 135 5.13 -27.84 12.38
C GLY A 135 4.39 -26.67 13.02
N PHE A 136 4.73 -26.31 14.26
CA PHE A 136 4.13 -25.17 14.95
C PHE A 136 4.43 -23.85 14.22
N CYS A 137 5.70 -23.61 13.85
CA CYS A 137 6.10 -22.38 13.15
C CYS A 137 5.44 -22.29 11.77
N GLY A 138 5.33 -23.40 11.03
CA GLY A 138 4.67 -23.43 9.73
C GLY A 138 3.18 -23.12 9.83
N LEU A 139 2.48 -23.74 10.79
CA LEU A 139 1.09 -23.44 11.09
C LEU A 139 0.90 -21.96 11.51
N ALA A 140 1.76 -21.44 12.38
CA ALA A 140 1.70 -20.05 12.82
C ALA A 140 1.89 -19.06 11.66
N VAL A 141 2.92 -19.26 10.81
CA VAL A 141 3.18 -18.40 9.65
C VAL A 141 2.05 -18.48 8.62
N MET A 142 1.50 -19.68 8.37
CA MET A 142 0.36 -19.84 7.46
C MET A 142 -0.89 -19.13 8.00
N THR A 143 -1.15 -19.24 9.31
CA THR A 143 -2.29 -18.56 9.96
C THR A 143 -2.14 -17.04 9.88
N MET A 144 -0.92 -16.53 10.14
CA MET A 144 -0.59 -15.11 9.98
C MET A 144 -0.77 -14.67 8.52
N ALA A 145 -0.38 -15.52 7.55
CA ALA A 145 -0.52 -15.21 6.13
C ALA A 145 -1.99 -15.02 5.71
N VAL A 146 -2.86 -15.95 6.12
CA VAL A 146 -4.29 -15.85 5.85
C VAL A 146 -4.90 -14.62 6.54
N THR A 147 -4.52 -14.37 7.79
CA THR A 147 -5.01 -13.20 8.55
C THR A 147 -4.61 -11.89 7.89
N TYR A 148 -3.34 -11.78 7.48
CA TYR A 148 -2.83 -10.61 6.77
C TYR A 148 -3.52 -10.41 5.42
N LEU A 149 -3.78 -11.48 4.68
CA LEU A 149 -4.51 -11.40 3.42
C LEU A 149 -5.91 -10.81 3.64
N LEU A 150 -6.65 -11.26 4.67
CA LEU A 150 -7.95 -10.70 5.01
C LEU A 150 -7.87 -9.21 5.40
N GLU A 151 -6.86 -8.83 6.19
CA GLU A 151 -6.62 -7.43 6.56
C GLU A 151 -6.34 -6.55 5.34
N VAL A 152 -5.48 -7.01 4.42
CA VAL A 152 -5.16 -6.35 3.16
C VAL A 152 -6.43 -6.12 2.35
N GLN A 153 -7.26 -7.15 2.16
CA GLN A 153 -8.52 -7.02 1.43
C GLN A 153 -9.47 -6.02 2.09
N SER A 154 -9.57 -6.03 3.43
CA SER A 154 -10.40 -5.08 4.17
C SER A 154 -9.92 -3.62 3.99
N SER A 155 -8.61 -3.40 3.96
CA SER A 155 -7.99 -2.09 3.79
C SER A 155 -8.19 -1.55 2.38
N ILE A 156 -8.06 -2.41 1.37
CA ILE A 156 -8.34 -2.08 -0.03
C ILE A 156 -9.83 -1.72 -0.19
N ALA A 157 -10.74 -2.50 0.38
CA ALA A 157 -12.16 -2.22 0.32
C ALA A 157 -12.51 -0.84 0.93
N ARG A 158 -11.96 -0.50 2.10
CA ARG A 158 -12.13 0.83 2.71
C ARG A 158 -11.60 1.96 1.84
N ARG A 159 -10.41 1.78 1.25
CA ARG A 159 -9.82 2.76 0.33
C ARG A 159 -10.72 2.95 -0.90
N ASP A 160 -11.13 1.86 -1.54
CA ASP A 160 -11.86 1.94 -2.80
C ASP A 160 -13.30 2.44 -2.63
N ALA A 161 -13.93 2.17 -1.48
CA ALA A 161 -15.24 2.72 -1.15
C ALA A 161 -15.24 4.26 -1.20
N GLY A 162 -14.19 4.93 -0.70
CA GLY A 162 -14.06 6.38 -0.82
C GLY A 162 -13.85 6.85 -2.25
N ILE A 163 -13.08 6.11 -3.06
CA ILE A 163 -12.89 6.41 -4.49
C ILE A 163 -14.24 6.35 -5.23
N PHE A 164 -15.03 5.29 -5.02
CA PHE A 164 -16.33 5.14 -5.68
C PHE A 164 -17.33 6.23 -5.28
N LYS A 165 -17.37 6.60 -3.99
CA LYS A 165 -18.19 7.71 -3.50
C LYS A 165 -17.82 9.00 -4.22
N LEU A 166 -16.53 9.34 -4.30
CA LEU A 166 -16.06 10.55 -4.97
C LEU A 166 -16.31 10.50 -6.48
N ARG A 167 -16.05 9.38 -7.14
CA ARG A 167 -16.19 9.22 -8.60
C ARG A 167 -17.62 9.47 -9.07
N THR A 168 -18.60 9.11 -8.24
CA THR A 168 -20.03 9.32 -8.53
C THR A 168 -20.34 10.80 -8.70
N SER A 169 -19.65 11.70 -8.00
CA SER A 169 -19.84 13.14 -8.11
C SER A 169 -18.79 13.85 -8.99
N ALA A 170 -17.53 13.38 -8.98
CA ALA A 170 -16.39 14.05 -9.60
C ALA A 170 -16.01 13.55 -11.01
N GLY A 171 -16.60 12.44 -11.50
CA GLY A 171 -16.24 11.83 -12.80
C GLY A 171 -14.99 10.93 -12.76
N ASP A 172 -14.59 10.42 -13.92
CA ASP A 172 -13.38 9.58 -14.11
C ASP A 172 -12.61 10.05 -15.36
N PRO A 173 -11.44 10.70 -15.23
CA PRO A 173 -10.74 11.01 -13.99
C PRO A 173 -11.52 11.99 -13.08
N PRO A 174 -11.37 11.89 -11.74
CA PRO A 174 -12.09 12.77 -10.82
C PRO A 174 -11.58 14.21 -10.88
N SER A 175 -12.49 15.17 -10.97
CA SER A 175 -12.21 16.61 -10.90
C SER A 175 -13.05 17.31 -9.82
N ALA A 176 -12.42 18.19 -9.05
CA ALA A 176 -13.11 19.02 -8.05
C ALA A 176 -14.14 19.96 -8.67
N VAL A 177 -13.85 20.49 -9.86
CA VAL A 177 -14.76 21.38 -10.59
C VAL A 177 -16.00 20.63 -11.05
N ALA A 178 -15.84 19.44 -11.65
CA ALA A 178 -16.98 18.62 -12.05
C ALA A 178 -17.87 18.24 -10.86
N LEU A 179 -17.25 17.97 -9.70
CA LEU A 179 -17.98 17.73 -8.46
C LEU A 179 -18.83 18.95 -8.10
N LEU A 180 -18.23 20.14 -7.99
CA LEU A 180 -18.94 21.36 -7.63
C LEU A 180 -20.03 21.70 -8.65
N GLU A 181 -19.74 21.66 -9.95
CA GLU A 181 -20.74 21.87 -11.01
C GLU A 181 -21.93 20.91 -10.88
N LYS A 182 -21.67 19.63 -10.56
CA LYS A 182 -22.74 18.66 -10.37
C LYS A 182 -23.59 19.00 -9.14
N TYR A 183 -22.98 19.34 -8.00
CA TYR A 183 -23.69 19.72 -6.78
C TYR A 183 -24.49 21.02 -6.95
N GLY A 184 -23.96 22.00 -7.67
CA GLY A 184 -24.70 23.22 -8.04
C GLY A 184 -25.89 22.91 -8.94
N ARG A 185 -25.71 22.06 -9.97
CA ARG A 185 -26.79 21.69 -10.91
C ARG A 185 -27.95 20.93 -10.27
N ILE A 186 -27.67 20.09 -9.26
CA ILE A 186 -28.71 19.32 -8.57
C ILE A 186 -29.22 20.00 -7.29
N ASP A 187 -28.80 21.25 -7.04
CA ASP A 187 -29.15 22.04 -5.85
C ASP A 187 -28.87 21.31 -4.53
N ALA A 188 -27.70 20.66 -4.43
CA ALA A 188 -27.29 19.87 -3.26
C ALA A 188 -26.01 20.42 -2.59
N SER A 189 -25.76 21.72 -2.69
CA SER A 189 -24.54 22.36 -2.17
C SER A 189 -24.41 22.30 -0.64
N GLU A 190 -25.50 22.00 0.07
CA GLU A 190 -25.57 21.71 1.50
C GLU A 190 -24.92 20.38 1.91
N GLU A 191 -24.65 19.47 0.97
CA GLU A 191 -23.92 18.22 1.23
C GLU A 191 -22.38 18.39 1.22
N LEU A 192 -21.86 19.54 0.76
CA LEU A 192 -20.42 19.83 0.76
C LEU A 192 -19.72 19.65 2.14
N PRO A 193 -20.28 20.06 3.30
CA PRO A 193 -19.69 19.76 4.60
C PRO A 193 -19.52 18.26 4.86
N ARG A 194 -20.41 17.41 4.32
CA ARG A 194 -20.28 15.95 4.43
C ARG A 194 -19.17 15.44 3.52
N VAL A 195 -19.10 15.91 2.27
CA VAL A 195 -18.01 15.55 1.34
C VAL A 195 -16.65 15.88 1.92
N LEU A 196 -16.48 17.06 2.54
CA LEU A 196 -15.21 17.47 3.16
C LEU A 196 -14.84 16.60 4.36
N ARG A 197 -15.82 16.24 5.22
CA ARG A 197 -15.61 15.36 6.38
C ARG A 197 -15.28 13.92 5.94
N ASP A 198 -16.11 13.33 5.08
CA ASP A 198 -15.90 11.99 4.56
C ASP A 198 -14.57 11.90 3.78
N GLY A 199 -14.20 12.96 3.05
CA GLY A 199 -12.91 13.07 2.37
C GLY A 199 -11.74 13.05 3.35
N ARG A 200 -11.86 13.74 4.49
CA ARG A 200 -10.82 13.77 5.52
C ARG A 200 -10.69 12.42 6.21
N ASP A 201 -11.81 11.81 6.57
CA ASP A 201 -11.84 10.47 7.19
C ASP A 201 -11.26 9.42 6.25
N TRP A 202 -11.53 9.54 4.95
CA TRP A 202 -10.91 8.71 3.93
C TRP A 202 -9.40 8.93 3.86
N CYS A 203 -8.92 10.18 3.78
CA CYS A 203 -7.49 10.50 3.81
C CYS A 203 -6.79 9.90 5.05
N ALA A 204 -7.39 10.04 6.24
CA ALA A 204 -6.86 9.49 7.48
C ALA A 204 -6.79 7.96 7.45
N THR A 205 -7.87 7.30 6.97
CA THR A 205 -7.95 5.83 6.84
C THR A 205 -6.90 5.29 5.87
N VAL A 206 -6.73 5.93 4.71
CA VAL A 206 -5.75 5.49 3.71
C VAL A 206 -4.34 5.78 4.19
N ARG A 207 -4.08 6.96 4.78
CA ARG A 207 -2.76 7.30 5.37
C ARG A 207 -2.36 6.27 6.42
N GLN A 208 -3.22 6.00 7.41
CA GLN A 208 -2.95 5.05 8.49
C GLN A 208 -2.65 3.64 7.97
N SER A 209 -3.47 3.14 7.05
CA SER A 209 -3.30 1.77 6.53
C SER A 209 -2.04 1.64 5.69
N HIS A 210 -1.75 2.62 4.82
CA HIS A 210 -0.62 2.54 3.88
C HIS A 210 0.71 2.94 4.53
N SER A 211 0.73 3.74 5.60
CA SER A 211 1.94 3.97 6.39
C SER A 211 2.28 2.76 7.26
N SER A 212 1.25 2.08 7.77
CA SER A 212 1.42 0.84 8.55
C SER A 212 1.87 -0.32 7.65
N HIS A 213 1.29 -0.43 6.44
CA HIS A 213 1.59 -1.47 5.47
C HIS A 213 1.90 -0.88 4.09
N PRO A 214 3.14 -0.43 3.83
CA PRO A 214 3.53 0.22 2.57
C PRO A 214 3.31 -0.61 1.30
N SER A 215 3.18 -1.93 1.42
CA SER A 215 2.80 -2.82 0.31
C SER A 215 1.45 -2.43 -0.31
N LEU A 216 0.52 -1.90 0.50
CA LEU A 216 -0.82 -1.47 0.07
C LEU A 216 -0.80 -0.39 -1.02
N ILE A 217 0.24 0.44 -1.08
CA ILE A 217 0.44 1.47 -2.11
C ILE A 217 0.37 0.87 -3.52
N TYR A 218 0.83 -0.37 -3.68
CA TYR A 218 0.93 -1.05 -4.97
C TYR A 218 -0.31 -1.89 -5.32
N PHE A 219 -1.25 -2.08 -4.39
CA PHE A 219 -2.48 -2.83 -4.68
C PHE A 219 -3.42 -2.00 -5.55
N ARG A 220 -3.70 -2.50 -6.75
CA ARG A 220 -4.65 -1.91 -7.70
C ARG A 220 -5.94 -2.70 -7.66
N SER A 221 -7.06 -1.99 -7.72
CA SER A 221 -8.38 -2.60 -7.87
C SER A 221 -8.91 -2.35 -9.26
N THR A 222 -9.48 -3.39 -9.87
CA THR A 222 -10.23 -3.26 -11.11
C THR A 222 -11.50 -2.46 -10.83
N GLY A 223 -11.77 -1.43 -11.64
CA GLY A 223 -12.97 -0.61 -11.51
C GLY A 223 -12.80 0.75 -10.83
N THR A 224 -11.67 1.02 -10.15
CA THR A 224 -11.42 2.33 -9.49
C THR A 224 -10.94 3.43 -10.44
N GLY A 225 -11.03 3.24 -11.75
CA GLY A 225 -10.73 4.28 -12.74
C GLY A 225 -9.29 4.75 -12.67
N SER A 226 -9.10 6.05 -12.51
CA SER A 226 -7.80 6.71 -12.33
C SER A 226 -7.09 6.36 -11.00
N GLY A 227 -7.79 5.73 -10.05
CA GLY A 227 -7.23 5.21 -8.81
C GLY A 227 -7.12 6.24 -7.68
N TRP A 228 -6.57 5.80 -6.54
CA TRP A 228 -6.56 6.58 -5.30
C TRP A 228 -5.74 7.89 -5.36
N PRO A 229 -4.61 8.01 -6.10
CA PRO A 229 -3.89 9.28 -6.17
C PRO A 229 -4.72 10.36 -6.85
N ALA A 230 -5.45 10.01 -7.92
CA ALA A 230 -6.36 10.94 -8.58
C ALA A 230 -7.51 11.35 -7.64
N ALA A 231 -8.12 10.40 -6.92
CA ALA A 231 -9.15 10.73 -5.93
C ALA A 231 -8.63 11.71 -4.84
N LEU A 232 -7.40 11.49 -4.35
CA LEU A 232 -6.74 12.39 -3.41
C LEU A 232 -6.50 13.78 -4.03
N GLY A 233 -6.03 13.85 -5.27
CA GLY A 233 -5.84 15.12 -5.99
C GLY A 233 -7.13 15.92 -6.12
N ALA A 234 -8.24 15.27 -6.48
CA ALA A 234 -9.54 15.91 -6.57
C ALA A 234 -10.06 16.41 -5.21
N LEU A 235 -9.83 15.66 -4.12
CA LEU A 235 -10.18 16.12 -2.76
C LEU A 235 -9.35 17.32 -2.30
N LEU A 236 -8.05 17.34 -2.62
CA LEU A 236 -7.16 18.46 -2.31
C LEU A 236 -7.51 19.71 -3.12
N ASP A 237 -7.84 19.54 -4.39
CA ASP A 237 -8.31 20.63 -5.24
C ASP A 237 -9.65 21.17 -4.76
N LEU A 238 -10.58 20.30 -4.36
CA LEU A 238 -11.85 20.70 -3.74
C LEU A 238 -11.63 21.51 -2.47
N ALA A 239 -10.78 21.01 -1.57
CA ALA A 239 -10.44 21.71 -0.33
C ALA A 239 -9.81 23.08 -0.61
N LEU A 240 -8.89 23.18 -1.57
CA LEU A 240 -8.29 24.46 -1.93
C LEU A 240 -9.30 25.44 -2.53
N ILE A 241 -10.20 24.97 -3.40
CA ILE A 241 -11.27 25.80 -3.97
C ILE A 241 -12.19 26.32 -2.86
N VAL A 242 -12.62 25.46 -1.94
CA VAL A 242 -13.49 25.86 -0.82
C VAL A 242 -12.78 26.82 0.13
N GLU A 243 -11.48 26.63 0.38
CA GLU A 243 -10.71 27.49 1.28
C GLU A 243 -10.46 28.89 0.70
N ARG A 244 -10.09 28.96 -0.59
CA ARG A 244 -9.56 30.18 -1.23
C ARG A 244 -10.56 30.92 -2.10
N TRP A 245 -11.47 30.19 -2.75
CA TRP A 245 -12.34 30.76 -3.76
C TRP A 245 -13.80 30.84 -3.32
N LEU A 246 -14.34 29.85 -2.61
CA LEU A 246 -15.76 29.81 -2.27
C LEU A 246 -16.11 30.75 -1.10
N ASP A 247 -17.13 31.60 -1.25
CA ASP A 247 -17.65 32.44 -0.17
C ASP A 247 -18.58 31.66 0.79
N ARG A 248 -18.01 30.69 1.50
CA ARG A 248 -18.70 29.82 2.47
C ARG A 248 -17.86 29.69 3.76
N PRO A 249 -17.99 30.65 4.70
CA PRO A 249 -17.15 30.67 5.91
C PRO A 249 -17.37 29.44 6.80
N ASP A 250 -18.55 28.83 6.75
CA ASP A 250 -18.91 27.59 7.45
C ASP A 250 -18.07 26.38 7.00
N LEU A 251 -17.64 26.35 5.74
CA LEU A 251 -16.89 25.23 5.16
C LEU A 251 -15.37 25.38 5.29
N ARG A 252 -14.89 26.61 5.54
CA ARG A 252 -13.47 26.95 5.47
C ARG A 252 -12.61 26.11 6.42
N GLY A 253 -13.07 25.91 7.65
CA GLY A 253 -12.34 25.09 8.63
C GLY A 253 -12.22 23.63 8.19
N LEU A 254 -13.29 23.05 7.63
CA LEU A 254 -13.29 21.68 7.12
C LEU A 254 -12.34 21.53 5.92
N ALA A 255 -12.33 22.52 5.03
CA ALA A 255 -11.46 22.56 3.87
C ALA A 255 -9.97 22.61 4.26
N ILE A 256 -9.59 23.49 5.19
CA ILE A 256 -8.21 23.58 5.70
C ILE A 256 -7.76 22.23 6.28
N LEU A 257 -8.59 21.61 7.14
CA LEU A 257 -8.26 20.34 7.78
C LEU A 257 -8.12 19.19 6.78
N LEU A 258 -9.01 19.11 5.78
CA LEU A 258 -8.90 18.14 4.70
C LEU A 258 -7.62 18.35 3.90
N ARG A 259 -7.29 19.60 3.54
CA ARG A 259 -6.11 19.92 2.75
C ARG A 259 -4.82 19.55 3.48
N GLU A 260 -4.72 19.89 4.77
CA GLU A 260 -3.57 19.54 5.59
C GLU A 260 -3.37 18.02 5.72
N ASP A 261 -4.43 17.28 6.06
CA ASP A 261 -4.33 15.82 6.24
C ASP A 261 -4.05 15.10 4.92
N GLY A 262 -4.70 15.53 3.83
CA GLY A 262 -4.50 14.95 2.49
C GLY A 262 -3.10 15.26 1.93
N TRP A 263 -2.57 16.46 2.15
CA TRP A 263 -1.18 16.77 1.79
C TRP A 263 -0.22 15.87 2.55
N ARG A 264 -0.35 15.80 3.89
CA ARG A 264 0.54 14.97 4.73
C ARG A 264 0.51 13.52 4.28
N MET A 265 -0.66 13.00 3.91
CA MET A 265 -0.79 11.68 3.29
C MET A 265 0.04 11.56 1.99
N ALA A 266 -0.10 12.50 1.04
CA ALA A 266 0.64 12.45 -0.21
C ALA A 266 2.16 12.49 -0.01
N GLU A 267 2.62 13.37 0.89
CA GLU A 267 4.04 13.55 1.22
C GLU A 267 4.63 12.32 1.94
N GLU A 268 3.94 11.80 2.95
CA GLU A 268 4.37 10.63 3.73
C GLU A 268 4.46 9.38 2.85
N LEU A 269 3.42 9.09 2.07
CA LEU A 269 3.40 7.95 1.18
C LEU A 269 4.43 8.11 0.05
N GLY A 270 4.57 9.31 -0.51
CA GLY A 270 5.58 9.63 -1.50
C GLY A 270 7.00 9.40 -0.99
N ARG A 271 7.32 9.86 0.22
CA ARG A 271 8.63 9.61 0.87
C ARG A 271 8.85 8.14 1.19
N THR A 272 7.80 7.43 1.63
CA THR A 272 7.88 5.99 1.95
C THR A 272 8.32 5.15 0.76
N VAL A 273 7.93 5.54 -0.46
CA VAL A 273 8.37 4.87 -1.70
C VAL A 273 9.59 5.53 -2.37
N GLY A 274 10.21 6.53 -1.73
CA GLY A 274 11.43 7.19 -2.20
C GLY A 274 11.23 8.17 -3.34
N LEU A 275 10.02 8.72 -3.50
CA LEU A 275 9.71 9.70 -4.55
C LEU A 275 10.13 11.11 -4.16
N ARG A 276 10.37 11.93 -5.18
CA ARG A 276 10.52 13.38 -5.08
C ARG A 276 9.27 14.05 -5.69
N PRO A 277 8.83 15.20 -5.16
CA PRO A 277 7.71 15.92 -5.75
C PRO A 277 8.03 16.29 -7.20
N HIS A 278 7.07 16.10 -8.09
CA HIS A 278 7.23 16.45 -9.50
C HIS A 278 6.53 17.78 -9.79
N ALA A 279 7.27 18.87 -9.62
CA ALA A 279 6.75 20.22 -9.85
C ALA A 279 6.50 20.49 -11.35
N CYS A 280 5.44 21.24 -11.62
CA CYS A 280 5.06 21.79 -12.93
C CYS A 280 4.79 23.30 -12.75
N PRO A 281 4.97 24.14 -13.78
CA PRO A 281 4.64 25.56 -13.65
C PRO A 281 3.17 25.76 -13.27
N PRO A 282 2.85 26.57 -12.25
CA PRO A 282 1.47 26.85 -11.87
C PRO A 282 0.75 27.57 -13.02
N SER A 283 -0.46 27.12 -13.36
CA SER A 283 -1.27 27.71 -14.44
C SER A 283 -2.33 28.65 -13.87
N ALA A 284 -2.06 29.95 -13.94
CA ALA A 284 -3.02 30.99 -13.57
C ALA A 284 -4.23 31.02 -14.53
N GLU A 285 -4.02 30.64 -15.80
CA GLU A 285 -5.10 30.52 -16.79
C GLU A 285 -6.10 29.44 -16.37
N ALA A 286 -5.62 28.24 -16.00
CA ALA A 286 -6.50 27.18 -15.52
C ALA A 286 -7.26 27.60 -14.25
N ALA A 287 -6.61 28.34 -13.34
CA ALA A 287 -7.27 28.88 -12.14
C ALA A 287 -8.37 29.91 -12.49
N ALA A 288 -8.16 30.74 -13.51
CA ALA A 288 -9.19 31.66 -14.00
C ALA A 288 -10.38 30.90 -14.63
N THR A 289 -10.12 29.82 -15.38
CA THR A 289 -11.17 28.95 -15.94
C THR A 289 -11.99 28.27 -14.83
N VAL A 290 -11.34 27.80 -13.76
CA VAL A 290 -12.03 27.27 -12.57
C VAL A 290 -13.01 28.32 -12.02
N ALA A 291 -12.54 29.55 -11.79
CA ALA A 291 -13.37 30.62 -11.28
C ALA A 291 -14.59 30.93 -12.18
N HIS A 292 -14.39 30.90 -13.50
CA HIS A 292 -15.48 31.08 -14.47
C HIS A 292 -16.52 29.96 -14.36
N ARG A 293 -16.09 28.68 -14.38
CA ARG A 293 -16.98 27.52 -14.31
C ARG A 293 -17.77 27.46 -13.00
N LEU A 294 -17.14 27.80 -11.88
CA LEU A 294 -17.81 27.80 -10.58
C LEU A 294 -18.87 28.92 -10.46
N ARG A 295 -18.64 30.10 -11.05
CA ARG A 295 -19.69 31.13 -11.15
C ARG A 295 -20.87 30.67 -11.99
N ALA A 296 -20.60 30.02 -13.13
CA ALA A 296 -21.64 29.45 -13.98
C ALA A 296 -22.45 28.36 -13.26
N ALA A 297 -21.83 27.65 -12.30
CA ALA A 297 -22.50 26.68 -11.43
C ALA A 297 -23.26 27.29 -10.24
N GLY A 298 -23.31 28.63 -10.12
CA GLY A 298 -24.07 29.32 -9.08
C GLY A 298 -23.31 29.59 -7.78
N TYR A 299 -22.00 29.34 -7.73
CA TYR A 299 -21.19 29.64 -6.56
C TYR A 299 -20.65 31.06 -6.57
N LEU A 300 -20.57 31.68 -5.39
CA LEU A 300 -20.04 33.03 -5.22
C LEU A 300 -18.55 33.01 -4.87
N PRO A 301 -17.73 33.85 -5.53
CA PRO A 301 -16.32 33.98 -5.21
C PRO A 301 -16.13 34.77 -3.92
N ARG A 302 -15.09 34.42 -3.16
CA ARG A 302 -14.60 35.18 -2.00
C ARG A 302 -14.00 36.51 -2.46
N GLU A 303 -14.19 37.55 -1.67
CA GLU A 303 -13.51 38.83 -1.88
C GLU A 303 -11.99 38.66 -1.86
N GLY A 304 -11.31 39.30 -2.81
CA GLY A 304 -9.85 39.27 -2.91
C GLY A 304 -9.25 37.96 -3.43
N PHE A 305 -10.00 37.13 -4.16
CA PHE A 305 -9.45 35.94 -4.80
C PHE A 305 -8.31 36.29 -5.78
N ASP A 306 -7.14 35.69 -5.57
CA ASP A 306 -5.98 35.78 -6.43
C ASP A 306 -5.72 34.43 -7.13
N ALA A 307 -5.88 34.40 -8.45
CA ALA A 307 -5.69 33.23 -9.28
C ALA A 307 -4.23 32.74 -9.30
N ALA A 308 -3.25 33.65 -9.19
CA ALA A 308 -1.84 33.29 -9.19
C ALA A 308 -1.44 32.63 -7.85
N ALA A 309 -1.90 33.19 -6.73
CA ALA A 309 -1.72 32.58 -5.41
C ALA A 309 -2.38 31.21 -5.32
N PHE A 310 -3.61 31.07 -5.82
CA PHE A 310 -4.30 29.77 -5.88
C PHE A 310 -3.50 28.73 -6.69
N ALA A 311 -3.01 29.10 -7.87
CA ALA A 311 -2.24 28.20 -8.71
C ALA A 311 -0.93 27.76 -8.04
N LEU A 312 -0.26 28.67 -7.33
CA LEU A 312 0.96 28.38 -6.57
C LEU A 312 0.68 27.41 -5.40
N GLU A 313 -0.37 27.65 -4.62
CA GLU A 313 -0.75 26.78 -3.51
C GLU A 313 -1.15 25.39 -3.98
N ARG A 314 -1.85 25.30 -5.12
CA ARG A 314 -2.23 24.03 -5.73
C ARG A 314 -1.01 23.21 -6.14
N GLU A 315 0.00 23.85 -6.71
CA GLU A 315 1.19 23.13 -7.17
C GLU A 315 1.89 22.40 -6.03
N ALA A 316 1.82 22.97 -4.82
CA ALA A 316 2.53 22.44 -3.68
C ALA A 316 2.00 21.07 -3.20
N HIS A 317 0.68 20.82 -3.28
CA HIS A 317 0.13 19.47 -3.04
C HIS A 317 0.11 18.59 -4.30
N SER A 318 -0.16 19.17 -5.46
CA SER A 318 -0.31 18.39 -6.70
C SER A 318 1.01 17.79 -7.18
N ALA A 319 2.17 18.38 -6.85
CA ALA A 319 3.48 17.82 -7.16
C ALA A 319 3.70 16.42 -6.53
N TRP A 320 3.22 16.19 -5.30
CA TRP A 320 3.29 14.87 -4.64
C TRP A 320 2.29 13.88 -5.23
N VAL A 321 1.04 14.33 -5.44
CA VAL A 321 -0.02 13.51 -6.06
C VAL A 321 0.41 13.04 -7.45
N ARG A 322 1.00 13.92 -8.25
CA ARG A 322 1.53 13.64 -9.59
C ARG A 322 2.68 12.65 -9.56
N ALA A 323 3.60 12.80 -8.61
CA ALA A 323 4.69 11.84 -8.42
C ALA A 323 4.15 10.43 -8.11
N LEU A 324 3.15 10.32 -7.23
CA LEU A 324 2.49 9.07 -6.87
C LEU A 324 1.73 8.45 -8.05
N ALA A 325 0.91 9.23 -8.76
CA ALA A 325 0.16 8.79 -9.94
C ALA A 325 1.10 8.21 -11.01
N ARG A 326 2.18 8.95 -11.34
CA ARG A 326 3.19 8.50 -12.31
C ARG A 326 3.94 7.26 -11.87
N HIS A 327 4.32 7.16 -10.60
CA HIS A 327 4.98 5.97 -10.06
C HIS A 327 4.13 4.71 -10.21
N LEU A 328 2.82 4.84 -10.01
CA LEU A 328 1.83 3.78 -10.16
C LEU A 328 1.36 3.55 -11.62
N GLY A 329 1.76 4.43 -12.55
CA GLY A 329 1.32 4.41 -13.95
C GLY A 329 -0.19 4.65 -14.08
N ARG A 330 -0.69 5.66 -13.38
CA ARG A 330 -2.07 6.15 -13.40
C ARG A 330 -2.11 7.59 -13.90
N ASP A 331 -3.26 7.98 -14.42
CA ASP A 331 -3.55 9.36 -14.75
C ASP A 331 -3.67 10.21 -13.48
N GLU A 332 -3.28 11.48 -13.59
CA GLU A 332 -3.45 12.46 -12.52
C GLU A 332 -4.89 12.99 -12.50
N ALA A 333 -5.34 13.47 -11.34
CA ALA A 333 -6.60 14.21 -11.29
C ALA A 333 -6.43 15.56 -11.98
N PRO A 334 -7.20 15.83 -13.05
CA PRO A 334 -7.12 17.11 -13.72
C PRO A 334 -7.88 18.16 -12.90
N LEU A 335 -7.38 19.39 -12.90
CA LEU A 335 -8.05 20.51 -12.24
C LEU A 335 -9.42 20.76 -12.90
N LEU A 336 -9.45 20.76 -14.23
CA LEU A 336 -10.63 20.91 -15.05
C LEU A 336 -11.05 19.54 -15.59
N PRO A 337 -12.35 19.22 -15.66
CA PRO A 337 -12.80 17.99 -16.30
C PRO A 337 -12.50 18.03 -17.80
N ALA A 338 -12.41 16.85 -18.42
CA ALA A 338 -12.45 16.76 -19.88
C ALA A 338 -13.83 17.21 -20.36
N ASP A 339 -13.86 18.10 -21.36
CA ASP A 339 -15.08 18.58 -22.00
C ASP A 339 -15.83 17.46 -22.74
#